data_AF-A0A2U1MYE5-F1
#
_entry.id   AF-A0A2U1MYE5-F1
#
_cell.length_a   1.000
_cell.length_b   1.000
_cell.length_c   1.000
_cell.angle_alpha   90.00
_cell.angle_beta   90.00
_cell.angle_gamma   90.00
#
_symmetry.space_group_name_H-M   'P 1'
#
loop_
_entity.id
_entity.type
_entity.pdbx_description
1 polymer ?
#
loop_
_entity_poly.entity_id
_entity_poly.type
_entity_poly.pdbx_seq_one_letter_code
_entity_poly.pdbx_strand_id
1 'polypeptide(L)'
;METVALLSKHAIVIASKKLDHRCNLHETIRVKGGAWDDNGVFIYTTLNHIKYCLPNGDNGIVKTLDVPVYITKVLGNRIFCLDRDGKSRVIVIDATEYIFKLSLLKKKYDHVMSMIRNSQLCGQAMIAYLQEKGFPEVALHFVKDERTRFDLALNSGNIQIAVAAAKEIDEKDHWYKLGVEALRQGNSGIFTKSRKRNHARTHSQLLSITIGM
;
A
#
# COMPACT_ATOMS: atom_id res chain seq x y z
N MET A 1 -26.94 -2.10 8.52
CA MET A 1 -26.04 -0.93 8.51
C MET A 1 -26.02 -0.31 9.89
N GLU A 2 -24.85 -0.29 10.55
CA GLU A 2 -24.66 0.29 11.89
C GLU A 2 -23.88 1.61 11.87
N THR A 3 -23.59 2.13 10.67
CA THR A 3 -22.79 3.34 10.46
C THR A 3 -23.55 4.38 9.66
N VAL A 4 -23.29 5.64 9.96
CA VAL A 4 -23.82 6.81 9.24
C VAL A 4 -22.65 7.69 8.80
N ALA A 5 -22.83 8.40 7.68
CA ALA A 5 -21.88 9.38 7.17
C ALA A 5 -22.53 10.76 7.20
N LEU A 6 -21.89 11.70 7.90
CA LEU A 6 -22.32 13.10 7.99
C LEU A 6 -21.42 13.93 7.08
N LEU A 7 -22.02 14.62 6.11
CA LEU A 7 -21.31 15.38 5.09
C LEU A 7 -21.36 16.87 5.39
N SER A 8 -20.18 17.48 5.51
CA SER A 8 -19.96 18.92 5.52
C SER A 8 -19.35 19.36 4.19
N LYS A 9 -19.18 20.68 3.99
CA LYS A 9 -18.58 21.23 2.76
C LYS A 9 -17.20 20.60 2.46
N HIS A 10 -16.36 20.43 3.47
CA HIS A 10 -14.97 19.97 3.37
C HIS A 10 -14.64 18.84 4.35
N ALA A 11 -15.66 18.19 4.92
CA ALA A 11 -15.43 17.14 5.89
C ALA A 11 -16.47 16.03 5.77
N ILE A 12 -16.05 14.81 6.07
CA ILE A 12 -16.88 13.62 6.14
C ILE A 12 -16.64 12.98 7.49
N VAL A 13 -17.69 12.90 8.30
CA VAL A 13 -17.63 12.25 9.62
C VAL A 13 -18.37 10.93 9.54
N ILE A 14 -17.67 9.84 9.84
CA ILE A 14 -18.28 8.52 10.00
C ILE A 14 -18.58 8.29 11.47
N ALA A 15 -19.82 7.93 11.77
CA ALA A 15 -20.27 7.65 13.13
C ALA A 15 -21.07 6.35 13.20
N SER A 16 -21.26 5.82 14.40
CA SER A 16 -22.18 4.70 14.66
C SER A 16 -23.64 5.17 14.55
N LYS A 17 -24.58 4.22 14.52
CA LYS A 17 -26.03 4.52 14.64
C LYS A 17 -26.36 5.30 15.93
N LYS A 18 -25.56 5.17 16.99
CA LYS A 18 -25.68 5.93 18.25
C LYS A 18 -24.94 7.27 18.22
N LEU A 19 -24.43 7.67 17.05
CA LEU A 19 -23.59 8.86 16.82
C LEU A 19 -22.23 8.83 17.53
N ASP A 20 -21.73 7.64 17.89
CA ASP A 20 -20.36 7.51 18.37
C ASP A 20 -19.40 7.80 17.22
N HIS A 21 -18.51 8.78 17.39
CA HIS A 21 -17.54 9.16 16.38
C HIS A 21 -16.57 8.00 16.08
N ARG A 22 -16.41 7.66 14.79
CA ARG A 22 -15.43 6.66 14.33
C ARG A 22 -14.22 7.31 13.67
N CYS A 23 -14.45 8.13 12.65
CA CYS A 23 -13.39 8.86 11.98
C CYS A 23 -13.90 10.14 11.33
N ASN A 24 -12.98 11.07 11.13
CA ASN A 24 -13.20 12.33 10.44
C ASN A 24 -12.20 12.46 9.29
N LEU A 25 -12.70 12.74 8.10
CA LEU A 25 -11.92 12.94 6.89
C LEU A 25 -12.09 14.37 6.41
N HIS A 26 -10.98 15.09 6.24
CA HIS A 26 -10.96 16.44 5.70
C HIS A 26 -10.59 16.44 4.21
N GLU A 27 -11.36 17.16 3.40
CA GLU A 27 -11.15 17.32 1.97
C GLU A 27 -10.89 18.79 1.60
N THR A 28 -9.82 19.04 0.86
CA THR A 28 -9.57 20.38 0.29
C THR A 28 -10.66 20.77 -0.71
N ILE A 29 -11.13 19.82 -1.51
CA ILE A 29 -12.18 20.03 -2.51
C ILE A 29 -13.54 19.71 -1.91
N ARG A 30 -14.57 20.51 -2.25
CA ARG A 30 -15.92 20.30 -1.73
C ARG A 30 -16.46 18.91 -2.06
N VAL A 31 -17.00 18.24 -1.04
CA VAL A 31 -17.72 16.97 -1.18
C VAL A 31 -19.08 17.22 -1.85
N LYS A 32 -19.41 16.40 -2.85
CA LYS A 32 -20.64 16.51 -3.66
C LYS A 32 -21.74 15.55 -3.20
N GLY A 33 -21.35 14.45 -2.59
CA GLY A 33 -22.26 13.42 -2.09
C GLY A 33 -21.54 12.08 -1.99
N GLY A 34 -22.22 11.08 -1.45
CA GLY A 34 -21.67 9.73 -1.36
C GLY A 34 -22.71 8.72 -0.94
N ALA A 35 -22.37 7.45 -1.10
CA ALA A 35 -23.19 6.31 -0.68
C ALA A 35 -22.28 5.17 -0.22
N TRP A 36 -22.85 4.29 0.59
CA TRP A 36 -22.18 3.09 1.07
C TRP A 36 -22.22 2.00 0.02
N ASP A 37 -21.13 1.25 -0.11
CA ASP A 37 -21.12 -0.03 -0.80
C ASP A 37 -21.66 -1.15 0.11
N ASP A 38 -21.80 -2.34 -0.46
CA ASP A 38 -22.30 -3.53 0.26
C ASP A 38 -21.32 -4.04 1.34
N ASN A 39 -20.05 -3.62 1.29
CA ASN A 39 -19.00 -4.05 2.22
C ASN A 39 -18.81 -3.12 3.42
N GLY A 40 -19.53 -1.99 3.45
CA GLY A 40 -19.43 -0.96 4.48
C GLY A 40 -18.31 0.06 4.22
N VAL A 41 -17.93 0.27 2.96
CA VAL A 41 -17.03 1.33 2.50
C VAL A 41 -17.86 2.51 2.03
N PHE A 42 -17.50 3.71 2.48
CA PHE A 42 -18.18 4.93 2.03
C PHE A 42 -17.53 5.45 0.76
N ILE A 43 -18.26 5.47 -0.35
CA ILE A 43 -17.80 6.02 -1.62
C ILE A 43 -18.40 7.41 -1.79
N TYR A 44 -17.56 8.38 -2.10
CA TYR A 44 -17.99 9.78 -2.24
C TYR A 44 -17.34 10.43 -3.45
N THR A 45 -17.90 11.58 -3.81
CA THR A 45 -17.46 12.37 -4.97
C THR A 45 -17.03 13.75 -4.55
N THR A 46 -16.01 14.25 -5.23
CA THR A 46 -15.56 15.64 -5.20
C THR A 46 -15.78 16.26 -6.59
N LEU A 47 -15.11 17.38 -6.89
CA LEU A 47 -15.18 17.96 -8.23
C LEU A 47 -14.58 17.04 -9.30
N ASN A 48 -13.45 16.41 -8.98
CA ASN A 48 -12.60 15.73 -9.96
C ASN A 48 -12.37 14.25 -9.65
N HIS A 49 -12.87 13.74 -8.52
CA HIS A 49 -12.56 12.38 -8.08
C HIS A 49 -13.76 11.67 -7.48
N ILE A 50 -13.87 10.39 -7.79
CA ILE A 50 -14.53 9.39 -6.96
C ILE A 50 -13.49 8.87 -5.98
N LYS A 51 -13.81 8.92 -4.69
CA LYS A 51 -12.94 8.53 -3.60
C LYS A 51 -13.66 7.53 -2.69
N TYR A 52 -12.89 6.79 -1.91
CA TYR A 52 -13.41 5.88 -0.89
C TYR A 52 -12.92 6.28 0.49
N CYS A 53 -13.67 5.90 1.52
CA CYS A 53 -13.30 5.99 2.93
C CYS A 53 -13.68 4.70 3.64
N LEU A 54 -12.69 4.08 4.28
CA LEU A 54 -12.83 2.88 5.08
C LEU A 54 -13.27 3.23 6.51
N PRO A 55 -13.86 2.28 7.26
CA PRO A 55 -14.32 2.53 8.63
C PRO A 55 -13.23 2.96 9.63
N ASN A 56 -11.96 2.72 9.32
CA ASN A 56 -10.80 3.10 10.13
C ASN A 56 -10.22 4.48 9.73
N GLY A 57 -10.81 5.18 8.76
CA GLY A 57 -10.37 6.48 8.27
C GLY A 57 -9.41 6.45 7.07
N ASP A 58 -8.90 5.27 6.69
CA ASP A 58 -8.09 5.14 5.48
C ASP A 58 -8.94 5.51 4.26
N ASN A 59 -8.36 6.28 3.34
CA ASN A 59 -9.06 6.81 2.18
C ASN A 59 -8.15 6.83 0.97
N GLY A 60 -8.75 6.99 -0.21
CA GLY A 60 -8.00 7.04 -1.46
C GLY A 60 -8.87 7.42 -2.64
N ILE A 61 -8.23 7.63 -3.79
CA ILE A 61 -8.89 7.94 -5.05
C ILE A 61 -9.17 6.63 -5.79
N VAL A 62 -10.41 6.42 -6.18
CA VAL A 62 -10.82 5.28 -7.01
C VAL A 62 -10.69 5.63 -8.49
N LYS A 63 -11.14 6.84 -8.86
CA LYS A 63 -11.23 7.25 -10.26
C LYS A 63 -11.25 8.76 -10.38
N THR A 64 -10.52 9.29 -11.35
CA THR A 64 -10.60 10.69 -11.76
C THR A 64 -11.79 10.92 -12.68
N LEU A 65 -12.44 12.07 -12.52
CA LEU A 65 -13.62 12.52 -13.24
C LEU A 65 -13.30 13.82 -13.98
N ASP A 66 -13.76 13.92 -15.23
CA ASP A 66 -13.69 15.16 -16.00
C ASP A 66 -14.79 16.15 -15.59
N VAL A 67 -15.93 15.62 -15.13
CA VAL A 67 -17.11 16.38 -14.72
C VAL A 67 -17.63 15.81 -13.41
N PRO A 68 -18.05 16.64 -12.43
CA PRO A 68 -18.58 16.13 -11.19
C PRO A 68 -19.91 15.41 -11.41
N VAL A 69 -20.08 14.34 -10.64
CA VAL A 69 -21.29 13.54 -10.59
C VAL A 69 -21.77 13.42 -9.15
N TYR A 70 -23.06 13.18 -8.98
CA TYR A 70 -23.72 13.03 -7.68
C TYR A 70 -24.14 11.58 -7.51
N ILE A 71 -23.51 10.88 -6.57
CA ILE A 71 -23.79 9.45 -6.32
C ILE A 71 -25.21 9.27 -5.78
N THR A 72 -25.96 8.34 -6.37
CA THR A 72 -27.28 7.93 -5.89
C THR A 72 -27.24 6.54 -5.25
N LYS A 73 -26.45 5.61 -5.82
CA LYS A 73 -26.30 4.25 -5.31
C LYS A 73 -24.97 3.63 -5.73
N VAL A 74 -24.42 2.77 -4.88
CA VAL A 74 -23.30 1.88 -5.22
C VAL A 74 -23.82 0.45 -5.18
N LEU A 75 -23.46 -0.37 -6.17
CA LEU A 75 -23.76 -1.81 -6.19
C LEU A 75 -22.61 -2.57 -6.82
N GLY A 76 -21.89 -3.34 -6.01
CA GLY A 76 -20.61 -3.93 -6.43
C GLY A 76 -19.67 -2.86 -7.02
N ASN A 77 -19.17 -3.11 -8.23
CA ASN A 77 -18.23 -2.20 -8.92
C ASN A 77 -18.92 -1.12 -9.78
N ARG A 78 -20.25 -0.94 -9.64
CA ARG A 78 -21.04 0.02 -10.41
C ARG A 78 -21.56 1.14 -9.51
N ILE A 79 -21.24 2.37 -9.88
CA ILE A 79 -21.74 3.58 -9.24
C ILE A 79 -22.82 4.18 -10.12
N PHE A 80 -24.04 4.26 -9.58
CA PHE A 80 -25.15 4.98 -10.17
C PHE A 80 -25.08 6.42 -9.69
N CYS A 81 -25.14 7.36 -10.62
CA CYS A 81 -24.99 8.78 -10.33
C CYS A 81 -25.78 9.66 -11.31
N LEU A 82 -25.94 10.93 -10.94
CA LEU A 82 -26.48 11.97 -11.80
C LEU A 82 -25.36 12.93 -12.20
N ASP A 83 -25.35 13.38 -13.45
CA ASP A 83 -24.50 14.51 -13.85
C ASP A 83 -25.15 15.86 -13.50
N ARG A 84 -24.48 16.95 -13.89
CA ARG A 84 -24.98 18.32 -13.66
C ARG A 84 -26.28 18.64 -14.42
N ASP A 85 -26.57 17.92 -15.49
CA ASP A 85 -27.78 18.09 -16.30
C ASP A 85 -28.93 17.20 -15.78
N GLY A 86 -28.72 16.48 -14.67
CA GLY A 86 -29.69 15.56 -14.09
C GLY A 86 -29.82 14.23 -14.85
N LYS A 87 -28.91 13.92 -15.78
CA LYS A 87 -28.94 12.66 -16.52
C LYS A 87 -28.33 11.54 -15.69
N SER A 88 -28.98 10.38 -15.71
CA SER A 88 -28.48 9.18 -15.04
C SER A 88 -27.29 8.60 -15.78
N ARG A 89 -26.23 8.27 -15.03
CA ARG A 89 -25.01 7.65 -15.51
C ARG A 89 -24.61 6.48 -14.61
N VAL A 90 -24.00 5.48 -15.22
CA VAL A 90 -23.40 4.34 -14.52
C VAL A 90 -21.90 4.37 -14.78
N ILE A 91 -21.11 4.48 -13.71
CA ILE A 91 -19.66 4.47 -13.78
C ILE A 91 -19.17 3.15 -13.19
N VAL A 92 -18.39 2.40 -13.98
CA VAL A 92 -17.66 1.23 -13.48
C VAL A 92 -16.35 1.70 -12.87
N ILE A 93 -16.07 1.18 -11.67
CA ILE A 93 -14.85 1.45 -10.91
C ILE A 93 -14.07 0.16 -10.66
N ASP A 94 -12.77 0.31 -10.44
CA ASP A 94 -11.95 -0.77 -9.89
C ASP A 94 -11.94 -0.68 -8.36
N ALA A 95 -12.43 -1.73 -7.72
CA ALA A 95 -12.55 -1.83 -6.27
C ALA A 95 -11.34 -2.50 -5.59
N THR A 96 -10.36 -2.96 -6.37
CA THR A 96 -9.27 -3.82 -5.90
C THR A 96 -8.53 -3.21 -4.71
N GLU A 97 -8.17 -1.93 -4.77
CA GLU A 97 -7.42 -1.27 -3.71
C GLU A 97 -8.18 -1.23 -2.38
N TYR A 98 -9.40 -0.71 -2.36
CA TYR A 98 -10.10 -0.55 -1.08
C TYR A 98 -10.61 -1.90 -0.54
N ILE A 99 -10.93 -2.87 -1.40
CA ILE A 99 -11.24 -4.24 -0.98
C ILE A 99 -10.01 -4.89 -0.34
N PHE A 100 -8.83 -4.65 -0.91
CA PHE A 100 -7.56 -5.13 -0.36
C PHE A 100 -7.32 -4.56 1.04
N LYS A 101 -7.36 -3.23 1.18
CA LYS A 101 -7.19 -2.55 2.47
C LYS A 101 -8.27 -2.99 3.48
N LEU A 102 -9.52 -3.12 3.06
CA LEU A 102 -10.61 -3.61 3.91
C LEU A 102 -10.39 -5.05 4.37
N SER A 103 -9.87 -5.92 3.50
CA SER A 103 -9.59 -7.32 3.83
C SER A 103 -8.46 -7.46 4.85
N LEU A 104 -7.44 -6.60 4.76
CA LEU A 104 -6.40 -6.48 5.77
C LEU A 104 -6.97 -6.04 7.12
N LEU A 105 -7.85 -5.03 7.14
CA LEU A 105 -8.50 -4.57 8.38
C LEU A 105 -9.37 -5.65 9.02
N LYS A 106 -10.04 -6.46 8.20
CA LYS A 106 -10.83 -7.62 8.64
C LYS A 106 -9.97 -8.86 8.94
N LYS A 107 -8.64 -8.76 8.87
CA LYS A 107 -7.67 -9.85 9.10
C LYS A 107 -7.91 -11.09 8.21
N LYS A 108 -8.45 -10.90 7.00
CA LYS A 108 -8.73 -11.97 6.05
C LYS A 108 -7.51 -12.25 5.15
N TYR A 109 -6.43 -12.75 5.76
CA TYR A 109 -5.14 -12.89 5.06
C TYR A 109 -5.18 -13.83 3.87
N ASP A 110 -5.96 -14.92 3.90
CA ASP A 110 -6.07 -15.84 2.77
C ASP A 110 -6.62 -15.16 1.51
N HIS A 111 -7.61 -14.27 1.70
CA HIS A 111 -8.19 -13.50 0.59
C HIS A 111 -7.19 -12.47 0.07
N VAL A 112 -6.48 -11.78 0.96
CA VAL A 112 -5.39 -10.84 0.62
C VAL A 112 -4.33 -11.56 -0.23
N MET A 113 -3.89 -12.75 0.18
CA MET A 113 -2.91 -13.55 -0.57
C MET A 113 -3.43 -14.02 -1.93
N SER A 114 -4.74 -14.32 -2.04
CA SER A 114 -5.37 -14.68 -3.32
C SER A 114 -5.47 -13.47 -4.26
N MET A 115 -5.90 -12.31 -3.73
CA MET A 115 -5.97 -11.06 -4.49
C MET A 115 -4.60 -10.71 -5.05
N ILE A 116 -3.53 -10.88 -4.28
CA ILE A 116 -2.19 -10.53 -4.74
C ILE A 116 -1.68 -11.48 -5.81
N ARG A 117 -1.88 -12.79 -5.65
CA ARG A 117 -1.45 -13.78 -6.65
C ARG A 117 -2.15 -13.60 -8.00
N ASN A 118 -3.41 -13.17 -7.97
CA ASN A 118 -4.26 -13.09 -9.16
C ASN A 118 -4.34 -11.69 -9.77
N SER A 119 -3.96 -10.63 -9.05
CA SER A 119 -4.04 -9.26 -9.55
C SER A 119 -2.68 -8.78 -10.06
N GLN A 120 -2.69 -8.17 -11.25
CA GLN A 120 -1.53 -7.42 -11.78
C GLN A 120 -1.31 -6.08 -11.04
N LEU A 121 -2.21 -5.71 -10.13
CA LEU A 121 -2.31 -4.40 -9.51
C LEU A 121 -1.51 -4.26 -8.21
N CYS A 122 -0.71 -5.27 -7.85
CA CYS A 122 0.21 -5.23 -6.72
C CYS A 122 1.45 -4.39 -7.06
N GLY A 123 1.22 -3.11 -7.32
CA GLY A 123 2.29 -2.11 -7.45
C GLY A 123 2.92 -1.76 -6.09
N GLN A 124 4.00 -0.99 -6.16
CA GLN A 124 4.77 -0.48 -5.01
C GLN A 124 3.90 0.21 -3.95
N ALA A 125 2.76 0.82 -4.33
CA ALA A 125 1.85 1.49 -3.40
C ALA A 125 1.20 0.54 -2.38
N MET A 126 0.83 -0.67 -2.77
CA MET A 126 0.25 -1.65 -1.83
C MET A 126 1.31 -2.24 -0.89
N ILE A 127 2.54 -2.41 -1.39
CA ILE A 127 3.71 -2.83 -0.60
C ILE A 127 4.03 -1.77 0.46
N ALA A 128 4.12 -0.51 0.06
CA ALA A 128 4.34 0.61 0.97
C ALA A 128 3.25 0.69 2.05
N TYR A 129 1.99 0.49 1.66
CA TYR A 129 0.87 0.45 2.60
C TYR A 129 0.99 -0.70 3.61
N LEU A 130 1.37 -1.90 3.17
CA LEU A 130 1.60 -3.04 4.07
C LEU A 130 2.74 -2.75 5.06
N GLN A 131 3.83 -2.12 4.61
CA GLN A 131 4.94 -1.71 5.48
C GLN A 131 4.48 -0.72 6.54
N GLU A 132 3.75 0.33 6.14
CA GLU A 132 3.24 1.36 7.05
C GLU A 132 2.32 0.78 8.13
N LYS A 133 1.46 -0.18 7.75
CA LYS A 133 0.55 -0.85 8.69
C LYS A 133 1.23 -1.95 9.52
N GLY A 134 2.54 -2.17 9.38
CA GLY A 134 3.29 -3.12 10.19
C GLY A 134 3.19 -4.58 9.74
N PHE A 135 2.89 -4.82 8.46
CA PHE A 135 2.85 -6.16 7.85
C PHE A 135 3.95 -6.39 6.81
N PRO A 136 5.24 -6.15 7.14
CA PRO A 136 6.29 -6.19 6.12
C PRO A 136 6.65 -7.64 5.71
N GLU A 137 6.42 -8.63 6.57
CA GLU A 137 6.56 -10.06 6.23
C GLU A 137 5.58 -10.46 5.11
N VAL A 138 4.36 -9.91 5.13
CA VAL A 138 3.37 -10.11 4.08
C VAL A 138 3.90 -9.42 2.82
N ALA A 139 4.35 -8.17 2.92
CA ALA A 139 4.93 -7.41 1.81
C ALA A 139 6.09 -8.13 1.08
N LEU A 140 6.97 -8.82 1.81
CA LEU A 140 8.10 -9.58 1.26
C LEU A 140 7.70 -10.70 0.28
N HIS A 141 6.49 -11.24 0.40
CA HIS A 141 6.01 -12.28 -0.52
C HIS A 141 5.64 -11.72 -1.90
N PHE A 142 5.53 -10.40 -2.03
CA PHE A 142 4.98 -9.74 -3.22
C PHE A 142 6.02 -8.97 -4.03
N VAL A 143 7.20 -8.77 -3.47
CA VAL A 143 8.25 -8.01 -4.12
C VAL A 143 9.05 -8.91 -5.04
N LYS A 144 8.99 -8.58 -6.34
CA LYS A 144 9.75 -9.25 -7.41
C LYS A 144 11.15 -8.68 -7.60
N ASP A 145 11.33 -7.40 -7.28
CA ASP A 145 12.62 -6.71 -7.39
C ASP A 145 13.48 -6.99 -6.15
N GLU A 146 14.67 -7.56 -6.37
CA GLU A 146 15.57 -7.96 -5.28
C GLU A 146 16.03 -6.77 -4.43
N ARG A 147 16.17 -5.57 -5.01
CA ARG A 147 16.56 -4.35 -4.26
C ARG A 147 15.48 -3.93 -3.26
N THR A 148 14.24 -3.81 -3.73
CA THR A 148 13.09 -3.52 -2.86
C THR A 148 12.91 -4.62 -1.80
N ARG A 149 13.13 -5.89 -2.17
CA ARG A 149 13.05 -7.05 -1.26
C ARG A 149 14.12 -6.97 -0.18
N PHE A 150 15.33 -6.55 -0.53
CA PHE A 150 16.42 -6.31 0.43
C PHE A 150 16.05 -5.24 1.46
N ASP A 151 15.61 -4.06 1.00
CA ASP A 151 15.27 -2.94 1.90
C ASP A 151 14.10 -3.32 2.83
N LEU A 152 13.10 -4.02 2.31
CA LEU A 152 12.01 -4.60 3.10
C LEU A 152 12.50 -5.55 4.18
N ALA A 153 13.33 -6.53 3.81
CA ALA A 153 13.81 -7.54 4.73
C ALA A 153 14.70 -6.93 5.83
N LEU A 154 15.51 -5.94 5.45
CA LEU A 154 16.34 -5.17 6.37
C LEU A 154 15.46 -4.44 7.41
N ASN A 155 14.44 -3.71 6.96
CA ASN A 155 13.51 -2.97 7.83
C ASN A 155 12.64 -3.89 8.71
N SER A 156 12.33 -5.10 8.23
CA SER A 156 11.58 -6.12 8.99
C SER A 156 12.42 -6.83 10.04
N GLY A 157 13.75 -6.68 9.96
CA GLY A 157 14.71 -7.42 10.76
C GLY A 157 14.92 -8.87 10.32
N ASN A 158 14.43 -9.25 9.13
CA ASN A 158 14.60 -10.60 8.59
C ASN A 158 15.94 -10.73 7.85
N ILE A 159 17.02 -10.87 8.63
CA ILE A 159 18.40 -10.89 8.09
C ILE A 159 18.65 -12.06 7.13
N GLN A 160 17.95 -13.19 7.30
CA GLN A 160 18.13 -14.36 6.44
C GLN A 160 17.66 -14.06 5.01
N ILE A 161 16.49 -13.43 4.87
CA ILE A 161 15.98 -12.99 3.57
C ILE A 161 16.84 -11.86 3.00
N ALA A 162 17.27 -10.91 3.84
CA ALA A 162 18.16 -9.83 3.40
C ALA A 162 19.52 -10.34 2.87
N VAL A 163 20.09 -11.40 3.48
CA VAL A 163 21.30 -12.07 2.97
C VAL A 163 21.05 -12.73 1.62
N ALA A 164 19.89 -13.36 1.43
CA ALA A 164 19.55 -13.99 0.15
C ALA A 164 19.44 -12.93 -0.95
N ALA A 165 18.68 -11.86 -0.72
CA ALA A 165 18.55 -10.75 -1.66
C ALA A 165 19.90 -10.06 -1.94
N ALA A 166 20.73 -9.83 -0.91
CA ALA A 166 22.06 -9.24 -1.09
C ALA A 166 23.02 -10.12 -1.91
N LYS A 167 22.84 -11.44 -1.91
CA LYS A 167 23.62 -12.35 -2.78
C LYS A 167 23.24 -12.21 -4.24
N GLU A 168 21.96 -12.01 -4.53
CA GLU A 168 21.48 -11.83 -5.91
C GLU A 168 21.85 -10.44 -6.46
N ILE A 169 21.71 -9.39 -5.65
CA ILE A 169 22.11 -8.02 -6.04
C ILE A 169 23.64 -7.91 -6.18
N ASP A 170 24.36 -8.54 -5.25
CA ASP A 170 25.82 -8.55 -5.16
C ASP A 170 26.49 -7.18 -5.33
N GLU A 171 26.04 -6.17 -4.57
CA GLU A 171 26.60 -4.81 -4.55
C GLU A 171 27.22 -4.46 -3.18
N LYS A 172 28.32 -3.70 -3.18
CA LYS A 172 29.09 -3.34 -1.97
C LYS A 172 28.25 -2.59 -0.94
N ASP A 173 27.40 -1.66 -1.38
CA ASP A 173 26.59 -0.82 -0.51
C ASP A 173 25.51 -1.63 0.22
N HIS A 174 24.88 -2.59 -0.47
CA HIS A 174 23.89 -3.50 0.11
C HIS A 174 24.53 -4.43 1.16
N TRP A 175 25.72 -4.97 0.88
CA TRP A 175 26.47 -5.75 1.87
C TRP A 175 26.89 -4.92 3.09
N TYR A 176 27.23 -3.64 2.90
CA TYR A 176 27.53 -2.73 4.00
C TYR A 176 26.30 -2.48 4.88
N LYS A 177 25.16 -2.08 4.29
CA LYS A 177 23.89 -1.89 5.00
C LYS A 177 23.48 -3.13 5.80
N LEU A 178 23.59 -4.31 5.17
CA LEU A 178 23.30 -5.59 5.80
C LEU A 178 24.22 -5.87 7.01
N GLY A 179 25.50 -5.52 6.90
CA GLY A 179 26.46 -5.68 7.99
C GLY A 179 26.09 -4.82 9.21
N VAL A 180 25.71 -3.55 8.99
CA VAL A 180 25.31 -2.65 10.07
C VAL A 180 24.09 -3.19 10.82
N GLU A 181 23.06 -3.63 10.10
CA GLU A 181 21.84 -4.17 10.72
C GLU A 181 22.05 -5.55 11.35
N ALA A 182 22.90 -6.40 10.75
CA ALA A 182 23.29 -7.67 11.37
C ALA A 182 24.03 -7.47 12.70
N LEU A 183 24.90 -6.44 12.79
CA LEU A 183 25.58 -6.09 14.04
C LEU A 183 24.59 -5.59 15.09
N ARG A 184 23.66 -4.71 14.69
CA ARG A 184 22.60 -4.17 15.56
C ARG A 184 21.74 -5.26 16.19
N GLN A 185 21.49 -6.35 15.46
CA GLN A 185 20.72 -7.50 15.94
C GLN A 185 21.57 -8.60 16.62
N GLY A 186 22.88 -8.38 16.79
CA GLY A 186 23.78 -9.34 17.44
C GLY A 186 24.18 -10.53 16.57
N ASN A 187 23.93 -10.50 15.26
CA ASN A 187 24.26 -11.56 14.33
C ASN A 187 25.71 -11.45 13.80
N SER A 188 26.66 -11.83 14.66
CA SER A 188 28.11 -11.74 14.40
C SER A 188 28.59 -12.59 13.21
N GLY A 189 27.95 -13.74 12.96
CA GLY A 189 28.28 -14.61 11.83
C GLY A 189 28.00 -13.96 10.47
N ILE A 190 26.88 -13.25 10.35
CA ILE A 190 26.51 -12.57 9.10
C ILE A 190 27.31 -11.27 8.93
N PHE A 191 27.56 -10.53 10.01
CA PHE A 191 28.42 -9.34 9.98
C PHE A 191 29.83 -9.66 9.44
N THR A 192 30.49 -10.69 9.98
CA THR A 192 31.83 -11.09 9.52
C THR A 192 31.84 -11.52 8.06
N LYS A 193 30.78 -12.19 7.59
CA LYS A 193 30.61 -12.58 6.20
C LYS A 193 30.46 -11.38 5.26
N SER A 194 29.62 -10.41 5.62
CA SER A 194 29.47 -9.15 4.86
C SER A 194 30.79 -8.37 4.80
N ARG A 195 31.53 -8.31 5.92
CA ARG A 195 32.83 -7.62 5.99
C ARG A 195 33.89 -8.28 5.10
N LYS A 196 33.99 -9.61 5.11
CA LYS A 196 34.94 -10.38 4.27
C LYS A 196 34.66 -10.17 2.78
N ARG A 197 33.39 -10.17 2.36
CA ARG A 197 33.02 -9.91 0.94
C ARG A 197 33.31 -8.49 0.50
N ASN A 198 33.11 -7.51 1.37
CA ASN A 198 33.48 -6.12 1.08
C ASN A 198 34.99 -5.94 0.91
N HIS A 199 35.82 -6.64 1.69
CA HIS A 199 37.29 -6.58 1.60
C HIS A 199 37.87 -7.36 0.41
N ALA A 200 37.30 -8.52 0.08
CA ALA A 200 37.76 -9.34 -1.05
C ALA A 200 37.59 -8.63 -2.41
N ARG A 201 36.55 -7.79 -2.55
CA ARG A 201 36.28 -7.04 -3.78
C ARG A 201 37.18 -5.84 -4.00
N THR A 202 37.58 -5.14 -2.94
CA THR A 202 38.61 -4.08 -3.05
C THR A 202 39.94 -4.64 -3.53
N HIS A 203 40.33 -5.83 -3.07
CA HIS A 203 41.54 -6.50 -3.58
C HIS A 203 41.40 -6.99 -5.03
N SER A 204 40.23 -7.50 -5.44
CA SER A 204 39.98 -7.94 -6.81
C SER A 204 39.95 -6.77 -7.82
N GLN A 205 39.32 -5.64 -7.45
CA GLN A 205 39.32 -4.42 -8.28
C GLN A 205 40.72 -3.81 -8.41
N LEU A 206 41.54 -3.86 -7.36
CA LEU A 206 42.94 -3.45 -7.44
C LEU A 206 43.73 -4.38 -8.36
N LEU A 207 43.57 -5.70 -8.24
CA LEU A 207 44.24 -6.67 -9.12
C LEU A 207 43.84 -6.53 -10.60
N SER A 208 42.57 -6.25 -10.91
CA SER A 208 42.13 -6.03 -12.30
C SER A 208 42.71 -4.76 -12.92
N ILE A 209 42.99 -3.73 -12.11
CA ILE A 209 43.65 -2.50 -12.58
C ILE A 209 45.14 -2.75 -12.81
N THR A 210 45.79 -3.58 -11.97
CA THR A 210 47.22 -3.90 -12.11
C THR A 210 47.54 -4.87 -13.24
N ILE A 211 46.59 -5.70 -13.68
CA ILE A 211 46.77 -6.67 -14.78
C ILE A 211 46.31 -6.08 -16.14
N GLY A 212 45.61 -4.94 -16.13
CA GLY A 212 45.09 -4.25 -17.32
C GLY A 212 45.94 -3.09 -17.85
N MET A 213 47.18 -2.92 -17.36
CA MET A 213 48.23 -2.05 -17.92
C MET A 213 49.44 -2.89 -18.31
#